data_AF-A0A445HIG9-F1
#
_entry.id   AF-A0A445HIG9-F1
#
_cell.length_a   1.000
_cell.length_b   1.000
_cell.length_c   1.000
_cell.angle_alpha   90.00
_cell.angle_beta   90.00
_cell.angle_gamma   90.00
#
_symmetry.space_group_name_H-M   'P 1'
#
loop_
_entity.id
_entity.type
_entity.pdbx_description
1 polymer ?
#
loop_
_entity_poly.entity_id
_entity_poly.type
_entity_poly.pdbx_seq_one_letter_code
_entity_poly.pdbx_strand_id
1 'polypeptide(L)'
;MEEEIKSEFKRSGFGLEDEQEILSKCVTFCINYSLTPSDLVSSWEVYYLNRQLNEPVVQNAEIDGFLLHLQNEKKEDVIKEKEEAGLHIYSIGDVEMILNNDDDTKDNTPGTPINHHQDPLSPAPDTPSLMYENVLSSGKPSKSKLVTPFSKRTDKFAVKFSINTVPNVENDENEDDVVRRVPLFERSSLSIHGSGPKPGCRFLYDRTEDRLNAIENRLRKHTRAFVASGLHEEPTDPTTASQRSIFAVGMICCDGEGRLNEKSVMLQSSIEHSGGECVRLDLQRLSHYSIFPGQIVGIGGHNPSGHCFVATKLVDSIPTSVADEDSNPAKKQAVDKENQPTDLLCKQRKLSMIIAAGPFTTTDNLLFEPLIELLKHAKLRPPQLLVLPAFDIKSQIVSLSNPGIFEANKVKVGCCTVDILKQISGEEISRTAADGKPIDRLSRLANHILNQQSRKCSLGLFACSRSPSTLVCSRHTYPTFRHQVLCQGA
;
A
#
# COMPACT_ATOMS: atom_id res chain seq x y z
N MET A 1 22.78 34.57 13.95
CA MET A 1 21.38 34.19 13.67
C MET A 1 20.48 34.56 14.83
N GLU A 2 20.73 34.11 16.08
CA GLU A 2 19.95 34.54 17.26
C GLU A 2 19.90 36.07 17.45
N GLU A 3 21.07 36.73 17.42
CA GLU A 3 21.16 38.20 17.52
C GLU A 3 20.42 38.94 16.38
N GLU A 4 20.38 38.34 15.19
CA GLU A 4 19.74 38.92 14.02
C GLU A 4 18.22 38.80 14.14
N ILE A 5 17.72 37.63 14.53
CA ILE A 5 16.30 37.40 14.85
C ILE A 5 15.84 38.35 15.96
N LYS A 6 16.65 38.51 17.02
CA LYS A 6 16.37 39.46 18.12
C LYS A 6 16.28 40.90 17.62
N SER A 7 17.19 41.32 16.74
CA SER A 7 17.18 42.66 16.16
C SER A 7 15.94 42.91 15.28
N GLU A 8 15.48 41.89 14.57
CA GLU A 8 14.29 41.93 13.71
C GLU A 8 13.00 42.04 14.53
N PHE A 9 12.81 41.20 15.56
CA PHE A 9 11.66 41.32 16.46
C PHE A 9 11.60 42.69 17.13
N LYS A 10 12.75 43.23 17.55
CA LYS A 10 12.83 44.57 18.14
C LYS A 10 12.51 45.66 17.12
N ARG A 11 12.92 45.50 15.85
CA ARG A 11 12.61 46.42 14.75
C ARG A 11 11.11 46.44 14.44
N SER A 12 10.46 45.29 14.53
CA SER A 12 9.01 45.11 14.35
C SER A 12 8.18 45.45 15.60
N GLY A 13 8.82 45.86 16.70
CA GLY A 13 8.16 46.35 17.90
C GLY A 13 7.71 45.28 18.90
N PHE A 14 8.24 44.05 18.81
CA PHE A 14 7.93 42.96 19.72
C PHE A 14 9.01 42.75 20.79
N GLY A 15 8.59 42.61 22.05
CA GLY A 15 9.41 42.10 23.15
C GLY A 15 9.38 40.57 23.22
N LEU A 16 10.39 39.95 23.83
CA LEU A 16 10.45 38.51 24.06
C LEU A 16 10.44 38.26 25.57
N GLU A 17 9.58 37.38 26.07
CA GLU A 17 9.49 37.05 27.51
C GLU A 17 10.65 36.12 27.92
N ASP A 18 10.73 34.94 27.32
CA ASP A 18 11.80 33.97 27.52
C ASP A 18 12.82 34.04 26.36
N GLU A 19 13.55 35.16 26.28
CA GLU A 19 14.44 35.51 25.16
C GLU A 19 15.26 34.32 24.63
N GLN A 20 15.93 33.59 25.53
CA GLN A 20 16.89 32.56 25.15
C GLN A 20 16.23 31.28 24.60
N GLU A 21 15.07 30.89 25.16
CA GLU A 21 14.33 29.72 24.70
C GLU A 21 13.59 30.00 23.39
N ILE A 22 12.98 31.18 23.28
CA ILE A 22 12.27 31.61 22.07
C ILE A 22 13.25 31.75 20.90
N LEU A 23 14.41 32.37 21.11
CA LEU A 23 15.43 32.50 20.06
C LEU A 23 15.94 31.13 19.60
N SER A 24 16.14 30.17 20.51
CA SER A 24 16.53 28.80 20.16
C SER A 24 15.48 28.10 19.29
N LYS A 25 14.19 28.23 19.62
CA LYS A 25 13.08 27.72 18.80
C LYS A 25 13.02 28.41 17.44
N CYS A 26 13.15 29.73 17.38
CA CYS A 26 13.15 30.51 16.14
C CYS A 26 14.31 30.15 15.20
N VAL A 27 15.52 29.94 15.73
CA VAL A 27 16.65 29.42 14.93
C VAL A 27 16.33 28.04 14.35
N THR A 28 15.71 27.17 15.15
CA THR A 28 15.28 25.84 14.69
C THR A 28 14.26 25.96 13.55
N PHE A 29 13.36 26.95 13.60
CA PHE A 29 12.38 27.19 12.52
C PHE A 29 13.06 27.71 11.25
N CYS A 30 13.97 28.68 11.36
CA CYS A 30 14.76 29.17 10.23
C CYS A 30 15.50 28.03 9.50
N ILE A 31 16.14 27.12 10.26
CA ILE A 31 16.86 25.97 9.70
C ILE A 31 15.89 24.97 9.04
N ASN A 32 14.81 24.59 9.73
CA ASN A 32 13.91 23.55 9.24
C ASN A 32 13.07 23.97 8.04
N TYR A 33 12.71 25.26 7.95
CA TYR A 33 11.84 25.80 6.89
C TYR A 33 12.59 26.68 5.87
N SER A 34 13.92 26.75 5.96
CA SER A 34 14.78 27.56 5.09
C SER A 34 14.35 29.04 5.03
N LEU A 35 14.02 29.62 6.19
CA LEU A 35 13.56 31.02 6.31
C LEU A 35 14.70 31.93 6.74
N THR A 36 14.77 33.14 6.19
CA THR A 36 15.65 34.18 6.72
C THR A 36 15.08 34.75 8.03
N PRO A 37 15.91 35.35 8.89
CA PRO A 37 15.43 36.03 10.09
C PRO A 37 14.33 37.07 9.83
N SER A 38 14.41 37.78 8.70
CA SER A 38 13.39 38.75 8.27
C SER A 38 12.08 38.05 7.88
N ASP A 39 12.14 36.97 7.10
CA ASP A 39 10.94 36.23 6.66
C ASP A 39 10.18 35.63 7.85
N LEU A 40 10.94 35.14 8.84
CA LEU A 40 10.37 34.58 10.07
C LEU A 40 9.57 35.64 10.83
N VAL A 41 10.13 36.84 11.02
CA VAL A 41 9.46 37.93 11.75
C VAL A 41 8.28 38.48 10.95
N SER A 42 8.37 38.57 9.62
CA SER A 42 7.22 38.93 8.78
C SER A 42 6.08 37.90 8.86
N SER A 43 6.38 36.60 8.87
CA SER A 43 5.36 35.57 9.07
C SER A 43 4.77 35.63 10.50
N TRP A 44 5.60 35.96 11.51
CA TRP A 44 5.11 36.20 12.87
C TRP A 44 4.15 37.39 12.95
N GLU A 45 4.42 38.51 12.28
CA GLU A 45 3.51 39.66 12.22
C GLU A 45 2.14 39.27 11.64
N VAL A 46 2.15 38.46 10.57
CA VAL A 46 0.91 37.93 9.97
C VAL A 46 0.16 37.02 10.94
N TYR A 47 0.88 36.14 11.64
CA TYR A 47 0.30 35.28 12.68
C TYR A 47 -0.32 36.09 13.83
N TYR A 48 0.41 37.10 14.32
CA TYR A 48 0.01 38.00 15.38
C TYR A 48 -1.27 38.77 15.02
N LEU A 49 -1.32 39.36 13.81
CA LEU A 49 -2.48 40.09 13.29
C LEU A 49 -3.71 39.19 13.13
N ASN A 50 -3.53 37.97 12.60
CA ASN A 50 -4.63 37.03 12.38
C ASN A 50 -5.22 36.48 13.69
N ARG A 51 -4.42 36.42 14.75
CA ARG A 51 -4.84 35.93 16.08
C ARG A 51 -5.41 37.02 16.99
N GLN A 52 -5.28 38.31 16.61
CA GLN A 52 -5.68 39.46 17.43
C GLN A 52 -5.06 39.41 18.84
N LEU A 53 -3.76 39.10 18.91
CA LEU A 53 -3.04 39.15 20.17
C LEU A 53 -2.93 40.61 20.63
N ASN A 54 -3.13 40.85 21.93
CA ASN A 54 -3.30 42.20 22.47
C ASN A 54 -2.00 42.84 22.97
N GLU A 55 -0.98 42.03 23.25
CA GLU A 55 0.28 42.49 23.81
C GLU A 55 1.44 42.28 22.82
N PRO A 56 2.32 43.28 22.60
CA PRO A 56 3.47 43.16 21.71
C PRO A 56 4.62 42.39 22.39
N VAL A 57 4.30 41.29 23.06
CA VAL A 57 5.25 40.41 23.75
C VAL A 57 5.04 39.00 23.23
N VAL A 58 6.10 38.41 22.68
CA VAL A 58 6.11 37.04 22.17
C VAL A 58 6.21 36.09 23.35
N GLN A 59 5.16 35.29 23.56
CA GLN A 59 5.16 34.26 24.59
C GLN A 59 5.53 32.89 24.01
N ASN A 60 6.13 32.05 24.84
CA ASN A 60 6.56 30.71 24.43
C ASN A 60 5.37 29.81 23.98
N ALA A 61 4.21 29.95 24.62
CA ALA A 61 2.98 29.25 24.22
C ALA A 61 2.47 29.65 22.82
N GLU A 62 2.72 30.90 22.40
CA GLU A 62 2.32 31.41 21.09
C GLU A 62 3.28 30.96 19.99
N ILE A 63 4.56 30.79 20.33
CA ILE A 63 5.60 30.25 19.44
C ILE A 63 5.30 28.81 19.01
N ASP A 64 4.77 27.97 19.91
CA ASP A 64 4.33 26.62 19.55
C ASP A 64 3.11 26.66 18.59
N GLY A 65 2.21 27.62 18.78
CA GLY A 65 1.09 27.88 17.88
C GLY A 65 1.52 28.44 16.51
N PHE A 66 2.59 29.23 16.49
CA PHE A 66 3.19 29.80 15.28
C PHE A 66 3.90 28.74 14.44
N LEU A 67 4.52 27.73 15.05
CA LEU A 67 5.07 26.58 14.33
C LEU A 67 4.00 25.88 13.45
N LEU A 68 2.79 25.71 13.99
CA LEU A 68 1.67 25.14 13.22
C LEU A 68 1.25 26.07 12.07
N HIS A 69 1.35 27.38 12.24
CA HIS A 69 1.07 28.35 11.18
C HIS A 69 2.07 28.21 10.02
N LEU A 70 3.37 28.21 10.31
CA LEU A 70 4.44 28.01 9.32
C LEU A 70 4.29 26.70 8.55
N GLN A 71 3.88 25.62 9.24
CA GLN A 71 3.63 24.33 8.58
C GLN A 71 2.45 24.38 7.62
N ASN A 72 1.37 25.08 7.98
CA ASN A 72 0.23 25.25 7.09
C ASN A 72 0.62 26.13 5.89
N GLU A 73 1.36 27.21 6.11
CA GLU A 73 1.87 28.08 5.04
C GLU A 73 2.70 27.27 4.03
N LYS A 74 3.67 26.48 4.51
CA LYS A 74 4.47 25.60 3.63
C LYS A 74 3.64 24.52 2.95
N LYS A 75 2.60 24.01 3.60
CA LYS A 75 1.67 23.06 2.98
C LYS A 75 0.93 23.72 1.81
N GLU A 76 0.41 24.93 2.01
CA GLU A 76 -0.29 25.70 0.97
C GLU A 76 0.65 26.12 -0.17
N ASP A 77 1.89 26.53 0.13
CA ASP A 77 2.89 26.85 -0.89
C ASP A 77 3.21 25.63 -1.77
N VAL A 78 3.41 24.46 -1.15
CA VAL A 78 3.63 23.20 -1.89
C VAL A 78 2.41 22.81 -2.73
N ILE A 79 1.19 23.13 -2.27
CA ILE A 79 -0.04 22.91 -3.04
C ILE A 79 -0.06 23.85 -4.25
N LYS A 80 0.14 25.15 -4.04
CA LYS A 80 0.16 26.17 -5.11
C LYS A 80 1.25 25.90 -6.15
N GLU A 81 2.48 25.62 -5.74
CA GLU A 81 3.57 25.28 -6.66
C GLU A 81 3.24 24.06 -7.53
N LYS A 82 2.54 23.07 -6.96
CA LYS A 82 2.11 21.88 -7.70
C LYS A 82 0.95 22.20 -8.64
N GLU A 83 -0.01 23.02 -8.23
CA GLU A 83 -1.09 23.50 -9.10
C GLU A 83 -0.55 24.31 -10.28
N GLU A 84 0.40 25.22 -10.04
CA GLU A 84 1.10 25.99 -11.08
C GLU A 84 1.94 25.10 -12.00
N ALA A 85 2.50 24.00 -11.49
CA ALA A 85 3.16 22.96 -12.28
C ALA A 85 2.18 22.03 -13.03
N GLY A 86 0.87 22.30 -13.00
CA GLY A 86 -0.18 21.50 -13.65
C GLY A 86 -0.47 20.16 -12.96
N LEU A 87 -0.05 19.99 -11.71
CA LEU A 87 -0.32 18.82 -10.87
C LEU A 87 -1.47 19.13 -9.91
N HIS A 88 -2.69 18.74 -10.28
CA HIS A 88 -3.84 18.80 -9.38
C HIS A 88 -3.64 17.88 -8.17
N ILE A 89 -3.72 18.45 -6.96
CA ILE A 89 -3.73 17.70 -5.71
C ILE A 89 -5.19 17.51 -5.29
N TYR A 90 -5.63 16.27 -5.24
CA TYR A 90 -6.96 15.95 -4.70
C TYR A 90 -6.87 15.83 -3.18
N SER A 91 -7.58 16.69 -2.48
CA SER A 91 -7.92 16.49 -1.07
C SER A 91 -8.82 15.26 -0.94
N ILE A 92 -8.83 14.63 0.23
CA ILE A 92 -9.80 13.57 0.55
C ILE A 92 -11.24 14.03 0.32
N GLY A 93 -11.54 15.32 0.55
CA GLY A 93 -12.84 15.92 0.27
C GLY A 93 -13.16 15.98 -1.23
N ASP A 94 -12.17 16.25 -2.08
CA ASP A 94 -12.35 16.27 -3.53
C ASP A 94 -12.61 14.85 -4.05
N VAL A 95 -11.91 13.87 -3.50
CA VAL A 95 -12.13 12.45 -3.81
C VAL A 95 -13.52 12.01 -3.36
N GLU A 96 -14.01 12.45 -2.21
CA GLU A 96 -15.38 12.14 -1.77
C GLU A 96 -16.45 12.83 -2.62
N MET A 97 -16.21 14.06 -3.06
CA MET A 97 -17.12 14.74 -3.98
C MET A 97 -17.16 14.07 -5.36
N ILE A 98 -16.01 13.59 -5.86
CA ILE A 98 -15.91 12.83 -7.10
C ILE A 98 -16.61 11.47 -6.98
N LEU A 99 -16.51 10.80 -5.82
CA LEU A 99 -17.10 9.48 -5.58
C LEU A 99 -18.59 9.54 -5.21
N ASN A 100 -19.10 10.68 -4.75
CA ASN A 100 -20.50 10.85 -4.33
C ASN A 100 -21.37 11.55 -5.40
N ASN A 101 -20.82 11.91 -6.56
CA ASN A 101 -21.64 12.31 -7.70
C ASN A 101 -22.30 11.06 -8.31
N ASP A 102 -23.43 10.67 -7.73
CA ASP A 102 -24.39 9.81 -8.40
C ASP A 102 -24.89 10.52 -9.67
N ASP A 103 -24.55 9.93 -10.81
CA ASP A 103 -25.18 10.00 -12.13
C ASP A 103 -26.09 11.23 -12.40
N ASP A 104 -25.51 12.29 -12.97
CA ASP A 104 -26.24 13.15 -13.89
C ASP A 104 -25.44 13.27 -15.19
N THR A 105 -25.86 12.46 -16.16
CA THR A 105 -25.48 12.49 -17.56
C THR A 105 -25.32 13.90 -18.12
N LYS A 106 -24.10 14.25 -18.53
CA LYS A 106 -23.79 15.02 -19.74
C LYS A 106 -22.33 14.81 -20.13
N ASP A 107 -22.16 14.06 -21.22
CA ASP A 107 -20.93 13.89 -21.97
C ASP A 107 -20.22 15.23 -22.19
N ASN A 108 -18.99 15.34 -21.70
CA ASN A 108 -17.97 16.23 -22.24
C ASN A 108 -16.61 15.61 -21.95
N THR A 109 -16.10 14.86 -22.93
CA THR A 109 -14.80 14.22 -22.96
C THR A 109 -13.67 15.24 -22.73
N PRO A 110 -12.82 15.12 -21.69
CA PRO A 110 -11.59 15.90 -21.61
C PRO A 110 -10.56 15.26 -22.55
N GLY A 111 -10.39 15.82 -23.74
CA GLY A 111 -9.30 15.48 -24.64
C GLY A 111 -7.96 16.02 -24.13
N THR A 112 -6.90 15.23 -24.29
CA THR A 112 -5.50 15.63 -24.09
C THR A 112 -5.19 16.86 -24.97
N PRO A 113 -4.43 17.87 -24.50
CA PRO A 113 -4.24 19.10 -25.27
C PRO A 113 -3.47 18.80 -26.56
N ILE A 114 -4.16 18.91 -27.69
CA ILE A 114 -3.57 18.95 -29.01
C ILE A 114 -3.33 20.43 -29.33
N ASN A 115 -2.06 20.73 -29.58
CA ASN A 115 -1.51 22.00 -29.98
C ASN A 115 -2.19 22.49 -31.28
N HIS A 116 -2.99 23.57 -31.25
CA HIS A 116 -3.24 24.39 -32.45
C HIS A 116 -3.66 25.83 -32.12
N HIS A 117 -3.17 26.69 -33.02
CA HIS A 117 -3.14 28.15 -33.11
C HIS A 117 -4.44 28.94 -32.85
N GLN A 118 -4.20 30.21 -32.51
CA GLN A 118 -5.11 31.35 -32.35
C GLN A 118 -6.15 31.49 -33.49
N ASP A 119 -7.41 31.77 -33.16
CA ASP A 119 -8.07 33.05 -33.47
C ASP A 119 -9.51 33.16 -32.88
N PRO A 120 -10.05 34.39 -32.67
CA PRO A 120 -11.20 34.70 -31.80
C PRO A 120 -12.53 34.88 -32.57
N LEU A 121 -13.68 34.64 -31.92
CA LEU A 121 -14.96 35.41 -32.01
C LEU A 121 -16.15 34.70 -31.30
N SER A 122 -17.01 35.52 -30.69
CA SER A 122 -18.22 35.37 -29.83
C SER A 122 -19.44 34.58 -30.41
N PRO A 123 -20.66 34.51 -29.79
CA PRO A 123 -21.17 34.96 -28.47
C PRO A 123 -22.01 33.91 -27.66
N ALA A 124 -22.37 34.27 -26.43
CA ALA A 124 -23.27 33.53 -25.52
C ALA A 124 -24.75 33.51 -25.94
N PRO A 125 -25.56 32.62 -25.34
CA PRO A 125 -26.92 32.98 -24.96
C PRO A 125 -27.34 32.57 -23.53
N ASP A 126 -28.07 33.48 -22.89
CA ASP A 126 -28.78 33.41 -21.60
C ASP A 126 -29.86 32.30 -21.60
N THR A 127 -30.17 31.58 -20.51
CA THR A 127 -31.13 31.84 -19.40
C THR A 127 -31.50 30.45 -18.77
N PRO A 128 -32.30 30.31 -17.68
CA PRO A 128 -32.39 31.04 -16.42
C PRO A 128 -32.24 30.11 -15.18
N SER A 129 -31.97 30.73 -14.04
CA SER A 129 -31.95 30.18 -12.68
C SER A 129 -33.23 29.41 -12.29
N LEU A 130 -33.07 28.19 -11.78
CA LEU A 130 -34.02 27.60 -10.83
C LEU A 130 -33.26 27.17 -9.58
N MET A 131 -33.52 27.94 -8.53
CA MET A 131 -33.02 27.76 -7.17
C MET A 131 -33.54 26.44 -6.60
N TYR A 132 -32.61 25.58 -6.20
CA TYR A 132 -32.77 24.76 -5.01
C TYR A 132 -31.67 25.18 -4.05
N GLU A 133 -32.05 26.02 -3.09
CA GLU A 133 -31.26 26.31 -1.89
C GLU A 133 -30.99 24.98 -1.17
N ASN A 134 -29.79 24.44 -1.34
CA ASN A 134 -29.17 23.62 -0.33
C ASN A 134 -27.90 24.33 0.13
N VAL A 135 -28.08 25.04 1.24
CA VAL A 135 -27.12 25.70 2.12
C VAL A 135 -25.68 25.21 1.91
N LEU A 136 -24.95 25.89 1.04
CA LEU A 136 -23.50 25.90 1.05
C LEU A 136 -23.07 26.70 2.28
N SER A 137 -22.85 25.99 3.39
CA SER A 137 -22.00 26.51 4.45
C SER A 137 -20.57 26.54 3.91
N SER A 138 -20.24 27.63 3.23
CA SER A 138 -18.87 28.15 3.18
C SER A 138 -18.36 28.18 4.61
N GLY A 139 -17.50 27.21 4.95
CA GLY A 139 -16.91 27.09 6.27
C GLY A 139 -16.02 28.30 6.50
N LYS A 140 -16.57 29.34 7.12
CA LYS A 140 -15.80 30.30 7.92
C LYS A 140 -14.82 29.50 8.80
N PRO A 141 -13.56 29.95 8.97
CA PRO A 141 -12.57 29.24 9.77
C PRO A 141 -13.07 29.20 11.22
N SER A 142 -13.69 28.09 11.59
CA SER A 142 -14.14 27.87 12.95
C SER A 142 -12.92 27.71 13.84
N LYS A 143 -13.00 28.38 14.99
CA LYS A 143 -12.02 28.43 16.06
C LYS A 143 -11.44 27.03 16.36
N SER A 144 -10.12 26.97 16.49
CA SER A 144 -9.25 25.82 16.79
C SER A 144 -9.36 24.61 15.85
N LYS A 145 -8.46 24.52 14.86
CA LYS A 145 -8.04 23.22 14.32
C LYS A 145 -7.44 22.42 15.49
N LEU A 146 -8.22 21.48 16.04
CA LEU A 146 -7.75 20.55 17.07
C LEU A 146 -6.64 19.70 16.44
N VAL A 147 -5.40 19.90 16.89
CA VAL A 147 -4.28 19.05 16.52
C VAL A 147 -4.54 17.65 17.09
N THR A 148 -4.43 16.61 16.27
CA THR A 148 -4.58 15.22 16.70
C THR A 148 -3.58 14.96 17.83
N PRO A 149 -4.03 14.63 19.05
CA PRO A 149 -3.14 14.56 20.19
C PRO A 149 -2.44 13.19 20.25
N PHE A 150 -1.67 12.83 19.22
CA PHE A 150 -0.97 11.55 19.12
C PHE A 150 -0.15 11.27 20.39
N SER A 151 0.58 12.27 20.88
CA SER A 151 1.39 12.17 22.09
C SER A 151 0.59 11.90 23.39
N LYS A 152 -0.72 12.20 23.42
CA LYS A 152 -1.59 12.01 24.61
C LYS A 152 -2.34 10.67 24.63
N ARG A 153 -2.12 9.81 23.64
CA ARG A 153 -2.74 8.48 23.61
C ARG A 153 -2.29 7.63 24.81
N THR A 154 -3.22 6.85 25.37
CA THR A 154 -2.98 6.02 26.54
C THR A 154 -2.45 4.64 26.19
N ASP A 155 -2.71 4.13 24.98
CA ASP A 155 -2.34 2.78 24.55
C ASP A 155 -0.97 2.72 23.88
N LYS A 156 0.04 3.35 24.50
CA LYS A 156 1.42 3.34 24.02
C LYS A 156 2.00 1.93 24.05
N PHE A 157 2.43 1.45 22.88
CA PHE A 157 3.04 0.12 22.67
C PHE A 157 2.20 -1.07 23.20
N ALA A 158 0.89 -0.90 23.35
CA ALA A 158 0.00 -1.96 23.79
C ALA A 158 -0.04 -3.09 22.74
N VAL A 159 0.26 -4.32 23.16
CA VAL A 159 0.21 -5.50 22.29
C VAL A 159 -1.25 -5.83 21.96
N LYS A 160 -1.66 -5.62 20.70
CA LYS A 160 -3.02 -5.93 20.24
C LYS A 160 -3.19 -7.38 19.80
N PHE A 161 -2.12 -8.02 19.33
CA PHE A 161 -2.14 -9.38 18.81
C PHE A 161 -0.79 -10.06 19.01
N SER A 162 -0.81 -11.36 19.33
CA SER A 162 0.37 -12.18 19.50
C SER A 162 0.17 -13.54 18.85
N ILE A 163 1.20 -14.03 18.15
CA ILE A 163 1.20 -15.34 17.47
C ILE A 163 2.30 -16.18 18.10
N ASN A 164 1.99 -17.43 18.45
CA ASN A 164 2.95 -18.41 18.96
C ASN A 164 3.72 -17.91 20.20
N THR A 165 3.00 -17.50 21.24
CA THR A 165 3.60 -17.25 22.56
C THR A 165 4.31 -18.51 23.05
N VAL A 166 5.64 -18.50 22.99
CA VAL A 166 6.42 -19.37 23.87
C VAL A 166 6.27 -18.80 25.27
N PRO A 167 5.79 -19.56 26.27
CA PRO A 167 5.65 -19.06 27.62
C PRO A 167 7.04 -18.95 28.26
N ASN A 168 7.66 -17.77 28.15
CA ASN A 168 8.62 -17.15 29.07
C ASN A 168 9.58 -16.23 28.30
N VAL A 169 9.24 -14.95 28.24
CA VAL A 169 10.15 -13.90 28.69
C VAL A 169 9.28 -12.97 29.51
N GLU A 170 9.60 -12.87 30.80
CA GLU A 170 8.92 -12.03 31.77
C GLU A 170 8.71 -10.63 31.21
N ASN A 171 7.51 -10.09 31.46
CA ASN A 171 7.26 -8.66 31.37
C ASN A 171 8.22 -7.97 32.35
N ASP A 172 9.39 -7.55 31.86
CA ASP A 172 10.32 -6.70 32.60
C ASP A 172 9.71 -5.28 32.62
N GLU A 173 8.67 -5.11 33.45
CA GLU A 173 8.11 -3.82 33.89
C GLU A 173 9.02 -3.23 35.00
N ASN A 174 10.30 -3.03 34.70
CA ASN A 174 11.17 -2.21 35.55
C ASN A 174 11.68 -1.03 34.73
N GLU A 175 10.90 0.05 34.77
CA GLU A 175 11.41 1.40 34.58
C GLU A 175 12.25 1.75 35.82
N ASP A 176 13.55 1.48 35.74
CA ASP A 176 14.65 2.33 36.24
C ASP A 176 15.91 1.50 36.57
N ASP A 177 17.04 2.13 36.28
CA ASP A 177 18.41 1.71 36.55
C ASP A 177 18.93 0.41 35.90
N VAL A 178 19.73 0.60 34.85
CA VAL A 178 21.18 0.38 34.89
C VAL A 178 21.68 0.55 33.47
N VAL A 179 22.79 1.29 33.30
CA VAL A 179 23.62 1.33 32.10
C VAL A 179 24.05 -0.10 31.73
N ARG A 180 23.16 -0.84 31.06
CA ARG A 180 23.48 -2.14 30.47
C ARG A 180 24.21 -1.86 29.18
N ARG A 181 25.51 -2.20 29.19
CA ARG A 181 26.37 -2.32 28.00
C ARG A 181 25.53 -2.75 26.81
N VAL A 182 25.57 -1.95 25.73
CA VAL A 182 24.98 -2.30 24.44
C VAL A 182 25.41 -3.74 24.13
N PRO A 183 24.49 -4.72 24.10
CA PRO A 183 24.85 -6.09 23.75
C PRO A 183 25.49 -6.02 22.37
N LEU A 184 26.68 -6.59 22.23
CA LEU A 184 27.32 -6.73 20.94
C LEU A 184 26.43 -7.65 20.10
N PHE A 185 25.47 -7.08 19.36
CA PHE A 185 24.60 -7.86 18.51
C PHE A 185 25.44 -8.41 17.36
N GLU A 186 25.45 -9.74 17.22
CA GLU A 186 25.97 -10.38 16.02
C GLU A 186 25.27 -9.77 14.81
N ARG A 187 26.05 -9.22 13.87
CA ARG A 187 25.51 -8.70 12.61
C ARG A 187 24.75 -9.83 11.92
N SER A 188 23.45 -9.63 11.68
CA SER A 188 22.65 -10.57 10.91
C SER A 188 23.23 -10.73 9.51
N SER A 189 23.28 -11.95 8.99
CA SER A 189 23.56 -12.15 7.56
C SER A 189 22.35 -11.63 6.78
N LEU A 190 22.54 -10.65 5.90
CA LEU A 190 21.48 -10.09 5.06
C LEU A 190 21.82 -10.28 3.59
N SER A 191 20.95 -10.94 2.84
CA SER A 191 21.02 -11.05 1.38
C SER A 191 19.74 -10.53 0.75
N ILE A 192 19.87 -9.72 -0.29
CA ILE A 192 18.73 -9.14 -1.00
C ILE A 192 18.46 -9.98 -2.25
N HIS A 193 17.23 -10.47 -2.36
CA HIS A 193 16.75 -11.30 -3.45
C HIS A 193 15.87 -10.47 -4.39
N GLY A 194 16.50 -9.64 -5.22
CA GLY A 194 15.80 -8.82 -6.19
C GLY A 194 16.72 -8.28 -7.27
N SER A 195 16.34 -8.47 -8.52
CA SER A 195 16.89 -7.70 -9.63
C SER A 195 16.10 -6.41 -9.74
N GLY A 196 16.80 -5.26 -9.81
CA GLY A 196 16.19 -4.03 -10.34
C GLY A 196 15.63 -4.23 -11.76
N PRO A 197 15.09 -3.18 -12.38
CA PRO A 197 14.66 -3.26 -13.78
C PRO A 197 15.80 -3.83 -14.64
N LYS A 198 15.46 -4.78 -15.51
CA LYS A 198 16.45 -5.42 -16.39
C LYS A 198 17.10 -4.35 -17.28
N PRO A 199 18.37 -4.52 -17.67
CA PRO A 199 18.99 -3.65 -18.68
C PRO A 199 18.09 -3.56 -19.92
N GLY A 200 17.77 -2.34 -20.36
CA GLY A 200 16.86 -2.08 -21.48
C GLY A 200 15.40 -1.77 -21.11
N CYS A 201 15.01 -1.85 -19.84
CA CYS A 201 13.70 -1.34 -19.39
C CYS A 201 13.61 0.18 -19.65
N ARG A 202 12.59 0.60 -20.42
CA ARG A 202 12.28 2.01 -20.64
C ARG A 202 11.37 2.49 -19.52
N PHE A 203 11.73 3.60 -18.89
CA PHE A 203 10.93 4.20 -17.84
C PHE A 203 9.62 4.77 -18.43
N LEU A 204 8.48 4.50 -17.78
CA LEU A 204 7.14 4.98 -18.15
C LEU A 204 6.65 4.59 -19.55
N TYR A 205 7.15 3.49 -20.12
CA TYR A 205 6.74 3.02 -21.44
C TYR A 205 6.63 1.50 -21.48
N ASP A 206 5.43 1.00 -21.77
CA ASP A 206 5.13 -0.41 -21.98
C ASP A 206 4.55 -0.63 -23.38
N ARG A 207 5.08 -1.61 -24.11
CA ARG A 207 4.49 -2.05 -25.39
C ARG A 207 3.40 -3.08 -25.11
N THR A 208 2.32 -3.06 -25.91
CA THR A 208 1.23 -4.06 -25.81
C THR A 208 1.75 -5.48 -25.95
N GLU A 209 2.69 -5.71 -26.85
CA GLU A 209 3.38 -7.00 -27.04
C GLU A 209 4.08 -7.47 -25.77
N ASP A 210 4.81 -6.60 -25.06
CA ASP A 210 5.53 -6.95 -23.84
C ASP A 210 4.56 -7.34 -22.71
N ARG A 211 3.41 -6.66 -22.64
CA ARG A 211 2.35 -6.97 -21.67
C ARG A 211 1.69 -8.31 -21.97
N LEU A 212 1.36 -8.57 -23.22
CA LEU A 212 0.81 -9.85 -23.67
C LEU A 212 1.81 -10.98 -23.39
N ASN A 213 3.08 -10.79 -23.74
CA ASN A 213 4.15 -11.74 -23.45
C ASN A 213 4.31 -12.00 -21.95
N ALA A 214 4.17 -10.98 -21.09
CA ALA A 214 4.24 -11.15 -19.65
C ALA A 214 3.07 -12.00 -19.11
N ILE A 215 1.85 -11.78 -19.59
CA ILE A 215 0.66 -12.57 -19.21
C ILE A 215 0.79 -14.00 -19.72
N GLU A 216 1.13 -14.19 -20.99
CA GLU A 216 1.30 -15.51 -21.62
C GLU A 216 2.41 -16.31 -20.95
N ASN A 217 3.57 -15.69 -20.65
CA ASN A 217 4.64 -16.37 -19.93
C ASN A 217 4.20 -16.77 -18.51
N ARG A 218 3.36 -15.96 -17.85
CA ARG A 218 2.80 -16.30 -16.55
C ARG A 218 1.88 -17.51 -16.64
N LEU A 219 0.96 -17.52 -17.62
CA LEU A 219 0.06 -18.63 -17.88
C LEU A 219 0.83 -19.91 -18.20
N ARG A 220 1.77 -19.85 -19.16
CA ARG A 220 2.63 -20.99 -19.54
C ARG A 220 3.41 -21.56 -18.36
N LYS A 221 3.94 -20.71 -17.47
CA LYS A 221 4.64 -21.17 -16.25
C LYS A 221 3.70 -21.98 -15.35
N HIS A 222 2.46 -21.53 -15.16
CA HIS A 222 1.47 -22.24 -14.34
C HIS A 222 1.04 -23.54 -15.01
N THR A 223 0.78 -23.53 -16.32
CA THR A 223 0.46 -24.73 -17.10
C THR A 223 1.54 -25.79 -16.95
N ARG A 224 2.83 -25.41 -17.10
CA ARG A 224 3.96 -26.33 -16.89
C ARG A 224 4.00 -26.87 -15.47
N ALA A 225 3.69 -26.07 -14.46
CA ALA A 225 3.67 -26.53 -13.08
C ALA A 225 2.50 -27.50 -12.79
N PHE A 226 1.33 -27.28 -13.39
CA PHE A 226 0.22 -28.24 -13.34
C PHE A 226 0.58 -29.56 -14.01
N VAL A 227 1.18 -29.53 -15.21
CA VAL A 227 1.63 -30.74 -15.91
C VAL A 227 2.72 -31.47 -15.11
N ALA A 228 3.71 -30.74 -14.59
CA ALA A 228 4.80 -31.30 -13.79
C ALA A 228 4.33 -31.94 -12.48
N SER A 229 3.15 -31.57 -11.97
CA SER A 229 2.59 -32.20 -10.77
C SER A 229 2.20 -33.66 -11.00
N GLY A 230 1.91 -34.06 -12.24
CA GLY A 230 1.43 -35.41 -12.58
C GLY A 230 0.04 -35.76 -12.02
N LEU A 231 -0.67 -34.80 -11.41
CA LEU A 231 -1.98 -35.01 -10.79
C LEU A 231 -3.16 -34.80 -11.75
N HIS A 232 -2.89 -34.26 -12.94
CA HIS A 232 -3.90 -33.82 -13.89
C HIS A 232 -3.56 -34.31 -15.31
N GLU A 233 -4.60 -34.43 -16.14
CA GLU A 233 -4.47 -34.72 -17.57
C GLU A 233 -3.77 -33.56 -18.30
N GLU A 234 -3.30 -33.82 -19.53
CA GLU A 234 -2.69 -32.79 -20.36
C GLU A 234 -3.72 -31.68 -20.69
N PRO A 235 -3.39 -30.40 -20.45
CA PRO A 235 -4.30 -29.29 -20.71
C PRO A 235 -4.78 -29.27 -22.17
N THR A 236 -6.09 -29.23 -22.35
CA THR A 236 -6.75 -29.18 -23.67
C THR A 236 -7.49 -27.85 -23.82
N ASP A 237 -7.75 -27.46 -25.07
CA ASP A 237 -8.51 -26.24 -25.40
C ASP A 237 -9.94 -26.28 -24.80
N PRO A 238 -10.28 -25.34 -23.89
CA PRO A 238 -11.60 -25.28 -23.29
C PRO A 238 -12.67 -24.70 -24.22
N THR A 239 -12.31 -24.13 -25.38
CA THR A 239 -13.26 -23.48 -26.32
C THR A 239 -13.84 -24.47 -27.33
N THR A 240 -13.22 -25.63 -27.51
CA THR A 240 -13.70 -26.67 -28.42
C THR A 240 -14.90 -27.41 -27.84
N ALA A 241 -15.96 -27.55 -28.63
CA ALA A 241 -17.16 -28.29 -28.24
C ALA A 241 -16.85 -29.79 -28.06
N SER A 242 -17.08 -30.31 -26.85
CA SER A 242 -16.84 -31.69 -26.46
C SER A 242 -17.77 -32.12 -25.33
N GLN A 243 -18.29 -33.35 -25.44
CA GLN A 243 -19.02 -34.02 -24.36
C GLN A 243 -18.09 -34.70 -23.36
N ARG A 244 -16.81 -34.89 -23.71
CA ARG A 244 -15.82 -35.51 -22.83
C ARG A 244 -15.35 -34.49 -21.79
N SER A 245 -15.19 -34.95 -20.55
CA SER A 245 -14.52 -34.15 -19.53
C SER A 245 -13.04 -34.00 -19.87
N ILE A 246 -12.57 -32.75 -19.91
CA ILE A 246 -11.19 -32.36 -20.16
C ILE A 246 -10.65 -31.54 -18.97
N PHE A 247 -9.33 -31.43 -18.91
CA PHE A 247 -8.65 -30.49 -18.03
C PHE A 247 -8.13 -29.31 -18.86
N ALA A 248 -8.38 -28.10 -18.40
CA ALA A 248 -7.92 -26.87 -19.04
C ALA A 248 -7.24 -25.97 -18.01
N VAL A 249 -6.27 -25.18 -18.45
CA VAL A 249 -5.60 -24.17 -17.61
C VAL A 249 -5.85 -22.81 -18.24
N GLY A 250 -6.28 -21.85 -17.44
CA GLY A 250 -6.60 -20.52 -17.94
C GLY A 250 -6.60 -19.46 -16.85
N MET A 251 -6.68 -18.21 -17.29
CA MET A 251 -6.82 -17.04 -16.43
C MET A 251 -8.30 -16.65 -16.31
N ILE A 252 -8.74 -16.39 -15.10
CA ILE A 252 -10.09 -15.88 -14.82
C ILE A 252 -10.21 -14.45 -15.33
N CYS A 253 -11.23 -14.19 -16.14
CA CYS A 253 -11.56 -12.87 -16.68
C CYS A 253 -13.01 -12.50 -16.33
N CYS A 254 -13.33 -11.20 -16.43
CA CYS A 254 -14.69 -10.70 -16.32
C CYS A 254 -15.18 -10.24 -17.71
N ASP A 255 -16.41 -10.61 -18.07
CA ASP A 255 -17.07 -10.17 -19.31
C ASP A 255 -17.65 -8.74 -19.23
N GLY A 256 -17.78 -8.19 -18.00
CA GLY A 256 -18.38 -6.87 -17.76
C GLY A 256 -17.41 -5.85 -17.19
N GLU A 257 -17.79 -4.57 -17.24
CA GLU A 257 -17.04 -3.46 -16.64
C GLU A 257 -17.20 -3.36 -15.11
N GLY A 258 -18.11 -4.14 -14.52
CA GLY A 258 -18.35 -4.19 -13.08
C GLY A 258 -17.56 -5.27 -12.35
N ARG A 259 -17.82 -5.38 -11.04
CA ARG A 259 -17.24 -6.42 -10.17
C ARG A 259 -17.56 -7.82 -10.68
N LEU A 260 -16.61 -8.73 -10.51
CA LEU A 260 -16.78 -10.12 -10.89
C LEU A 260 -18.03 -10.72 -10.20
N ASN A 261 -18.86 -11.42 -10.96
CA ASN A 261 -20.02 -12.15 -10.45
C ASN A 261 -20.08 -13.55 -11.06
N GLU A 262 -20.87 -14.46 -10.49
CA GLU A 262 -20.90 -15.87 -10.90
C GLU A 262 -21.30 -16.07 -12.39
N LYS A 263 -22.01 -15.11 -12.99
CA LYS A 263 -22.50 -15.22 -14.39
C LYS A 263 -21.55 -14.60 -15.41
N SER A 264 -20.66 -13.71 -14.97
CA SER A 264 -19.72 -12.97 -15.83
C SER A 264 -18.30 -13.56 -15.82
N VAL A 265 -18.12 -14.75 -15.25
CA VAL A 265 -16.82 -15.42 -15.19
C VAL A 265 -16.47 -16.00 -16.56
N MET A 266 -15.30 -15.61 -17.06
CA MET A 266 -14.69 -16.17 -18.27
C MET A 266 -13.37 -16.84 -17.94
N LEU A 267 -12.97 -17.79 -18.79
CA LEU A 267 -11.68 -18.45 -18.75
C LEU A 267 -10.92 -18.12 -20.05
N GLN A 268 -9.86 -17.33 -19.93
CA GLN A 268 -8.91 -17.09 -21.01
C GLN A 268 -7.84 -18.20 -21.02
N SER A 269 -7.75 -18.95 -22.10
CA SER A 269 -6.70 -19.96 -22.27
C SER A 269 -5.47 -19.39 -22.97
N SER A 270 -4.38 -20.15 -23.03
CA SER A 270 -3.11 -19.67 -23.58
C SER A 270 -3.14 -19.57 -25.10
N ILE A 271 -2.24 -18.77 -25.66
CA ILE A 271 -2.11 -18.64 -27.11
C ILE A 271 -1.74 -19.98 -27.74
N GLU A 272 -0.89 -20.75 -27.07
CA GLU A 272 -0.46 -22.08 -27.51
C GLU A 272 -1.59 -23.11 -27.63
N HIS A 273 -2.57 -23.10 -26.71
CA HIS A 273 -3.63 -24.12 -26.68
C HIS A 273 -4.91 -23.69 -27.42
N SER A 274 -5.26 -22.40 -27.38
CA SER A 274 -6.54 -21.90 -27.89
C SER A 274 -6.43 -20.57 -28.64
N GLY A 275 -5.23 -20.13 -29.03
CA GLY A 275 -5.04 -18.82 -29.67
C GLY A 275 -5.30 -17.62 -28.76
N GLY A 276 -5.48 -17.82 -27.45
CA GLY A 276 -5.82 -16.77 -26.49
C GLY A 276 -7.32 -16.51 -26.34
N GLU A 277 -8.14 -17.38 -26.94
CA GLU A 277 -9.60 -17.30 -26.86
C GLU A 277 -10.13 -17.45 -25.43
N CYS A 278 -11.27 -16.81 -25.19
CA CYS A 278 -11.99 -16.85 -23.91
C CYS A 278 -13.28 -17.66 -24.05
N VAL A 279 -13.62 -18.44 -23.02
CA VAL A 279 -14.92 -19.14 -22.92
C VAL A 279 -15.61 -18.80 -21.62
N ARG A 280 -16.94 -18.69 -21.64
CA ARG A 280 -17.72 -18.49 -20.41
C ARG A 280 -17.58 -19.72 -19.50
N LEU A 281 -17.43 -19.47 -18.21
CA LEU A 281 -17.21 -20.51 -17.21
C LEU A 281 -18.44 -20.64 -16.29
N ASP A 282 -19.10 -21.79 -16.34
CA ASP A 282 -20.21 -22.11 -15.44
C ASP A 282 -19.70 -22.83 -14.20
N LEU A 283 -19.87 -22.19 -13.04
CA LEU A 283 -19.41 -22.65 -11.73
C LEU A 283 -20.53 -23.33 -10.90
N GLN A 284 -21.74 -23.46 -11.43
CA GLN A 284 -22.89 -23.94 -10.65
C GLN A 284 -22.67 -25.31 -10.01
N ARG A 285 -21.96 -26.22 -10.69
CA ARG A 285 -21.69 -27.58 -10.20
C ARG A 285 -20.57 -27.65 -9.15
N LEU A 286 -19.87 -26.55 -8.89
CA LEU A 286 -18.86 -26.49 -7.83
C LEU A 286 -19.53 -26.23 -6.49
N SER A 287 -19.26 -27.10 -5.51
CA SER A 287 -19.76 -26.94 -4.14
C SER A 287 -19.06 -25.82 -3.38
N HIS A 288 -17.81 -25.53 -3.73
CA HIS A 288 -17.01 -24.48 -3.15
C HIS A 288 -16.00 -23.98 -4.18
N TYR A 289 -15.69 -22.70 -4.12
CA TYR A 289 -14.64 -22.07 -4.90
C TYR A 289 -14.32 -20.69 -4.31
N SER A 290 -13.17 -20.14 -4.68
CA SER A 290 -12.80 -18.77 -4.38
C SER A 290 -11.97 -18.28 -5.55
N ILE A 291 -12.46 -17.27 -6.25
CA ILE A 291 -11.80 -16.76 -7.46
C ILE A 291 -11.79 -15.24 -7.55
N PHE A 292 -10.82 -14.71 -8.28
CA PHE A 292 -10.71 -13.29 -8.57
C PHE A 292 -10.19 -13.04 -10.00
N PRO A 293 -10.46 -11.87 -10.61
CA PRO A 293 -9.97 -11.53 -11.95
C PRO A 293 -8.43 -11.57 -12.03
N GLY A 294 -7.92 -12.27 -13.05
CA GLY A 294 -6.51 -12.44 -13.30
C GLY A 294 -5.84 -13.62 -12.62
N GLN A 295 -6.60 -14.39 -11.82
CA GLN A 295 -6.15 -15.64 -11.21
C GLN A 295 -5.97 -16.71 -12.29
N ILE A 296 -4.85 -17.43 -12.27
CA ILE A 296 -4.63 -18.61 -13.11
C ILE A 296 -5.08 -19.84 -12.34
N VAL A 297 -5.96 -20.63 -12.95
CA VAL A 297 -6.55 -21.84 -12.36
C VAL A 297 -6.51 -23.01 -13.34
N GLY A 298 -6.49 -24.22 -12.79
CA GLY A 298 -6.80 -25.45 -13.51
C GLY A 298 -8.28 -25.80 -13.34
N ILE A 299 -8.96 -26.14 -14.43
CA ILE A 299 -10.39 -26.44 -14.42
C ILE A 299 -10.62 -27.79 -15.09
N GLY A 300 -11.30 -28.68 -14.37
CA GLY A 300 -11.83 -29.93 -14.91
C GLY A 300 -13.32 -29.80 -15.22
N GLY A 301 -13.74 -30.26 -16.40
CA GLY A 301 -15.14 -30.18 -16.82
C GLY A 301 -15.29 -30.44 -18.31
N HIS A 302 -16.43 -30.06 -18.89
CA HIS A 302 -16.69 -30.27 -20.30
C HIS A 302 -17.37 -29.05 -20.92
N ASN A 303 -17.22 -28.88 -22.24
CA ASN A 303 -17.84 -27.78 -22.98
C ASN A 303 -18.79 -28.34 -24.04
N PRO A 304 -20.08 -28.57 -23.72
CA PRO A 304 -20.98 -29.23 -24.66
C PRO A 304 -21.34 -28.38 -25.87
N SER A 305 -21.24 -27.04 -25.79
CA SER A 305 -21.73 -26.10 -26.80
C SER A 305 -20.63 -25.32 -27.54
N GLY A 306 -19.37 -25.43 -27.12
CA GLY A 306 -18.27 -24.57 -27.59
C GLY A 306 -18.21 -23.22 -26.89
N HIS A 307 -19.36 -22.66 -26.47
CA HIS A 307 -19.42 -21.31 -25.90
C HIS A 307 -19.48 -21.24 -24.36
N CYS A 308 -19.61 -22.38 -23.67
CA CYS A 308 -19.73 -22.39 -22.20
C CYS A 308 -19.10 -23.66 -21.61
N PHE A 309 -18.02 -23.48 -20.86
CA PHE A 309 -17.35 -24.56 -20.15
C PHE A 309 -18.01 -24.81 -18.79
N VAL A 310 -18.52 -26.02 -18.57
CA VAL A 310 -19.18 -26.40 -17.32
C VAL A 310 -18.15 -27.00 -16.37
N ALA A 311 -17.77 -26.23 -15.34
CA ALA A 311 -16.77 -26.64 -14.37
C ALA A 311 -17.32 -27.67 -13.39
N THR A 312 -16.60 -28.77 -13.22
CA THR A 312 -16.90 -29.83 -12.23
C THR A 312 -15.83 -29.91 -11.15
N LYS A 313 -14.62 -29.43 -11.45
CA LYS A 313 -13.50 -29.35 -10.52
C LYS A 313 -12.72 -28.07 -10.79
N LEU A 314 -12.33 -27.37 -9.73
CA LEU A 314 -11.44 -26.21 -9.79
C LEU A 314 -10.19 -26.50 -8.95
N VAL A 315 -9.04 -26.16 -9.49
CA VAL A 315 -7.73 -26.34 -8.87
C VAL A 315 -7.01 -24.99 -8.89
N ASP A 316 -6.88 -24.38 -7.72
CA ASP A 316 -6.24 -23.08 -7.52
C ASP A 316 -4.84 -23.20 -6.90
N SER A 317 -4.51 -24.34 -6.28
CA SER A 317 -3.19 -24.62 -5.71
C SER A 317 -2.30 -25.36 -6.70
N ILE A 318 -1.14 -24.77 -7.01
CA ILE A 318 -0.04 -25.48 -7.68
C ILE A 318 0.82 -26.12 -6.58
N PRO A 319 1.10 -27.44 -6.64
CA PRO A 319 2.08 -28.05 -5.75
C PRO A 319 3.42 -27.32 -5.95
N THR A 320 3.84 -26.57 -4.93
CA THR A 320 5.19 -26.02 -4.95
C THR A 320 6.12 -27.21 -4.84
N SER A 321 6.79 -27.58 -5.94
CA SER A 321 7.88 -28.54 -5.88
C SER A 321 8.90 -27.97 -4.91
N VAL A 322 8.98 -28.55 -3.71
CA VAL A 322 10.13 -28.42 -2.82
C VAL A 322 11.27 -29.19 -3.49
N ALA A 323 11.74 -28.68 -4.64
CA ALA A 323 13.03 -29.06 -5.19
C ALA A 323 14.08 -28.19 -4.50
N ASP A 324 14.23 -28.46 -3.21
CA ASP A 324 15.50 -28.45 -2.47
C ASP A 324 15.47 -29.76 -1.68
N GLU A 325 15.54 -30.88 -2.41
CA GLU A 325 16.04 -32.16 -1.91
C GLU A 325 17.54 -32.01 -1.64
N ASP A 326 17.87 -31.16 -0.66
CA ASP A 326 19.14 -31.09 0.07
C ASP A 326 18.90 -30.36 1.40
N SER A 327 17.94 -30.85 2.19
CA SER A 327 18.00 -30.96 3.66
C SER A 327 16.67 -31.44 4.24
N ASN A 328 16.45 -32.75 4.17
CA ASN A 328 15.46 -33.45 4.98
C ASN A 328 15.61 -33.09 6.49
N PRO A 329 14.56 -32.70 7.23
CA PRO A 329 14.53 -32.95 8.66
C PRO A 329 14.15 -34.41 8.86
N ALA A 330 15.15 -35.21 9.20
CA ALA A 330 15.08 -36.66 9.28
C ALA A 330 13.87 -37.18 10.09
N LYS A 331 13.23 -38.19 9.51
CA LYS A 331 12.43 -39.20 10.23
C LYS A 331 13.26 -39.71 11.42
N LYS A 332 12.57 -39.85 12.56
CA LYS A 332 12.98 -40.64 13.72
C LYS A 332 13.62 -41.97 13.25
N GLN A 333 14.93 -42.08 13.33
CA GLN A 333 15.61 -43.35 13.54
C GLN A 333 16.32 -43.24 14.88
N ALA A 334 15.92 -44.12 15.78
CA ALA A 334 16.67 -44.43 16.98
C ALA A 334 18.06 -44.97 16.60
N VAL A 335 18.97 -44.92 17.58
CA VAL A 335 20.32 -45.51 17.65
C VAL A 335 21.47 -44.49 17.62
N ASP A 336 21.88 -44.13 18.85
CA ASP A 336 23.18 -43.73 19.40
C ASP A 336 24.33 -43.34 18.45
N LYS A 337 24.76 -42.07 18.54
CA LYS A 337 26.14 -41.66 18.92
C LYS A 337 26.28 -40.15 19.04
N GLU A 338 26.90 -39.74 20.14
CA GLU A 338 27.06 -38.37 20.65
C GLU A 338 27.98 -37.46 19.81
N ASN A 339 27.76 -36.15 20.00
CA ASN A 339 28.68 -35.02 19.85
C ASN A 339 28.87 -34.35 18.47
N GLN A 340 27.83 -33.64 18.02
CA GLN A 340 27.96 -32.30 17.40
C GLN A 340 26.85 -31.37 17.93
N PRO A 341 27.14 -30.10 18.26
CA PRO A 341 26.19 -29.25 18.98
C PRO A 341 25.08 -28.75 18.05
N THR A 342 23.90 -29.36 18.19
CA THR A 342 22.60 -28.91 17.64
C THR A 342 22.26 -27.46 18.04
N ASP A 343 22.95 -26.93 19.04
CA ASP A 343 22.80 -25.59 19.60
C ASP A 343 23.27 -24.46 18.65
N LEU A 344 24.21 -24.72 17.72
CA LEU A 344 24.70 -23.70 16.77
C LEU A 344 23.71 -23.40 15.62
N LEU A 345 22.96 -24.39 15.15
CA LEU A 345 21.96 -24.22 14.09
C LEU A 345 20.69 -23.50 14.58
N CYS A 346 20.31 -23.72 15.85
CA CYS A 346 19.18 -23.05 16.46
C CYS A 346 19.51 -21.59 16.82
N LYS A 347 20.75 -21.30 17.23
CA LYS A 347 21.25 -19.93 17.45
C LYS A 347 21.26 -19.11 16.16
N GLN A 348 21.57 -19.71 15.00
CA GLN A 348 21.58 -19.03 13.70
C GLN A 348 20.20 -18.62 13.16
N ARG A 349 19.08 -19.11 13.70
CA ARG A 349 17.72 -18.77 13.21
C ARG A 349 17.00 -17.73 14.06
N LYS A 350 17.61 -17.23 15.13
CA LYS A 350 17.02 -16.18 15.96
C LYS A 350 17.14 -14.84 15.23
N LEU A 351 16.02 -14.34 14.72
CA LEU A 351 15.90 -13.05 14.06
C LEU A 351 14.97 -12.15 14.88
N SER A 352 15.46 -10.97 15.27
CA SER A 352 14.62 -9.93 15.92
C SER A 352 14.43 -8.78 14.95
N MET A 353 13.18 -8.49 14.60
CA MET A 353 12.84 -7.48 13.60
C MET A 353 11.69 -6.60 14.07
N ILE A 354 11.77 -5.30 13.77
CA ILE A 354 10.64 -4.38 13.83
C ILE A 354 10.24 -4.05 12.41
N ILE A 355 8.97 -4.25 12.07
CA ILE A 355 8.39 -3.90 10.77
C ILE A 355 7.31 -2.87 11.04
N ALA A 356 7.36 -1.73 10.35
CA ALA A 356 6.32 -0.72 10.42
C ALA A 356 5.98 -0.21 9.03
N ALA A 357 4.72 0.16 8.83
CA ALA A 357 4.22 0.78 7.60
C ALA A 357 3.55 2.12 7.95
N GLY A 358 3.64 3.08 7.05
CA GLY A 358 3.03 4.39 7.22
C GLY A 358 1.50 4.38 7.13
N PRO A 359 0.84 5.54 7.32
CA PRO A 359 1.46 6.86 7.41
C PRO A 359 2.21 7.08 8.73
N PHE A 360 3.30 7.84 8.64
CA PHE A 360 4.17 8.17 9.78
C PHE A 360 3.92 9.57 10.36
N THR A 361 2.81 10.20 9.94
CA THR A 361 2.33 11.49 10.42
C THR A 361 0.81 11.43 10.53
N THR A 362 0.20 12.32 11.31
CA THR A 362 -1.26 12.42 11.39
C THR A 362 -1.80 13.22 10.21
N THR A 363 -3.12 13.19 9.99
CA THR A 363 -3.75 13.82 8.82
C THR A 363 -3.78 15.34 8.87
N ASP A 364 -3.64 15.90 10.06
CA ASP A 364 -3.79 17.33 10.37
C ASP A 364 -2.45 18.08 10.49
N ASN A 365 -1.31 17.39 10.54
CA ASN A 365 0.02 18.00 10.67
C ASN A 365 1.15 17.14 10.04
N LEU A 366 2.36 17.70 10.00
CA LEU A 366 3.58 17.06 9.48
C LEU A 366 4.64 16.89 10.58
N LEU A 367 4.23 16.70 11.83
CA LEU A 367 5.16 16.62 12.97
C LEU A 367 5.92 15.29 13.06
N PHE A 368 5.51 14.27 12.29
CA PHE A 368 6.12 12.93 12.29
C PHE A 368 6.24 12.30 13.70
N GLU A 369 5.36 12.68 14.64
CA GLU A 369 5.36 12.16 16.02
C GLU A 369 5.36 10.62 16.06
N PRO A 370 4.58 9.88 15.23
CA PRO A 370 4.63 8.42 15.19
C PRO A 370 6.00 7.86 14.78
N LEU A 371 6.68 8.46 13.81
CA LEU A 371 8.02 8.03 13.39
C LEU A 371 9.04 8.24 14.49
N ILE A 372 9.00 9.41 15.12
CA ILE A 372 9.92 9.77 16.20
C ILE A 372 9.73 8.80 17.37
N GLU A 373 8.49 8.50 17.75
CA GLU A 373 8.18 7.53 18.82
C GLU A 373 8.66 6.11 18.45
N LEU A 374 8.47 5.67 17.20
CA LEU A 374 8.96 4.38 16.72
C LEU A 374 10.50 4.29 16.77
N LEU A 375 11.21 5.32 16.33
CA LEU A 375 12.68 5.36 16.35
C LEU A 375 13.22 5.41 17.79
N LYS A 376 12.54 6.12 18.71
CA LYS A 376 12.87 6.10 20.15
C LYS A 376 12.70 4.68 20.71
N HIS A 377 11.61 3.99 20.38
CA HIS A 377 11.39 2.61 20.80
C HIS A 377 12.46 1.66 20.26
N ALA A 378 12.80 1.76 18.97
CA ALA A 378 13.84 0.95 18.36
C ALA A 378 15.24 1.24 18.95
N LYS A 379 15.51 2.45 19.45
CA LYS A 379 16.74 2.76 20.19
C LYS A 379 16.76 2.13 21.58
N LEU A 380 15.65 2.15 22.29
CA LEU A 380 15.51 1.55 23.63
C LEU A 380 15.55 0.02 23.58
N ARG A 381 14.95 -0.57 22.54
CA ARG A 381 14.93 -2.01 22.28
C ARG A 381 15.48 -2.29 20.88
N PRO A 382 16.81 -2.30 20.69
CA PRO A 382 17.46 -2.44 19.38
C PRO A 382 17.11 -3.77 18.72
N PRO A 383 16.38 -3.78 17.58
CA PRO A 383 16.21 -4.98 16.77
C PRO A 383 17.48 -5.25 15.95
N GLN A 384 17.59 -6.46 15.39
CA GLN A 384 18.63 -6.75 14.40
C GLN A 384 18.30 -6.09 13.06
N LEU A 385 17.02 -5.94 12.74
CA LEU A 385 16.55 -5.28 11.52
C LEU A 385 15.33 -4.39 11.80
N LEU A 386 15.34 -3.19 11.24
CA LEU A 386 14.18 -2.27 11.19
C LEU A 386 13.76 -2.11 9.73
N VAL A 387 12.55 -2.55 9.38
CA VAL A 387 12.01 -2.49 8.02
C VAL A 387 10.93 -1.41 7.95
N LEU A 388 11.14 -0.42 7.08
CA LEU A 388 10.26 0.73 6.88
C LEU A 388 10.02 0.95 5.38
N PRO A 389 8.83 1.43 4.96
CA PRO A 389 8.66 2.00 3.63
C PRO A 389 9.51 3.27 3.52
N ALA A 390 10.34 3.34 2.48
CA ALA A 390 11.51 4.20 2.44
C ALA A 390 11.20 5.71 2.37
N PHE A 391 12.03 6.48 3.07
CA PHE A 391 12.49 7.81 2.67
C PHE A 391 13.97 7.64 2.25
N ASP A 392 14.37 8.21 1.12
CA ASP A 392 15.76 8.10 0.63
C ASP A 392 16.70 8.88 1.57
N ILE A 393 17.42 8.16 2.43
CA ILE A 393 18.37 8.74 3.38
C ILE A 393 19.67 7.97 3.25
N LYS A 394 20.78 8.69 3.00
CA LYS A 394 22.09 8.08 2.77
C LYS A 394 22.78 7.71 4.10
N SER A 395 23.46 6.56 4.06
CA SER A 395 24.30 5.89 5.09
C SER A 395 23.59 4.85 5.98
N GLN A 396 24.19 3.65 6.08
CA GLN A 396 23.76 2.44 6.82
C GLN A 396 22.39 1.83 6.46
N ILE A 397 21.68 2.35 5.46
CA ILE A 397 20.37 1.88 5.02
C ILE A 397 20.49 1.02 3.77
N VAL A 398 19.73 -0.07 3.73
CA VAL A 398 19.60 -0.95 2.57
C VAL A 398 18.25 -0.68 1.90
N SER A 399 18.30 -0.20 0.65
CA SER A 399 17.08 0.03 -0.14
C SER A 399 16.65 -1.24 -0.88
N LEU A 400 15.37 -1.58 -0.76
CA LEU A 400 14.75 -2.74 -1.40
C LEU A 400 13.75 -2.28 -2.46
N SER A 401 13.62 -3.04 -3.56
CA SER A 401 12.54 -2.83 -4.53
C SER A 401 11.16 -3.10 -3.91
N ASN A 402 10.11 -2.51 -4.49
CA ASN A 402 8.73 -2.87 -4.16
C ASN A 402 8.06 -3.56 -5.37
N PRO A 403 7.60 -4.83 -5.24
CA PRO A 403 7.84 -5.75 -4.12
C PRO A 403 9.32 -6.17 -4.04
N GLY A 404 9.72 -6.67 -2.88
CA GLY A 404 11.09 -7.08 -2.62
C GLY A 404 11.14 -8.35 -1.78
N ILE A 405 12.23 -9.10 -1.92
CA ILE A 405 12.52 -10.24 -1.05
C ILE A 405 13.91 -10.04 -0.49
N PHE A 406 14.09 -10.33 0.79
CA PHE A 406 15.40 -10.45 1.39
C PHE A 406 15.43 -11.70 2.26
N GLU A 407 16.62 -12.14 2.59
CA GLU A 407 16.85 -13.25 3.51
C GLU A 407 17.78 -12.76 4.62
N ALA A 408 17.32 -12.93 5.86
CA ALA A 408 18.05 -12.56 7.06
C ALA A 408 18.14 -13.78 7.97
N ASN A 409 19.35 -14.19 8.37
CA ASN A 409 19.55 -15.35 9.24
C ASN A 409 18.81 -16.62 8.75
N LYS A 410 18.86 -16.89 7.44
CA LYS A 410 18.14 -17.99 6.75
C LYS A 410 16.60 -17.88 6.76
N VAL A 411 16.05 -16.74 7.17
CA VAL A 411 14.62 -16.43 7.10
C VAL A 411 14.36 -15.57 5.87
N LYS A 412 13.61 -16.10 4.91
CA LYS A 412 13.22 -15.38 3.69
C LYS A 412 11.95 -14.57 3.94
N VAL A 413 12.01 -13.27 3.71
CA VAL A 413 10.92 -12.31 3.93
C VAL A 413 10.54 -11.66 2.62
N GLY A 414 9.26 -11.74 2.26
CA GLY A 414 8.68 -10.99 1.15
C GLY A 414 8.00 -9.73 1.63
N CYS A 415 8.32 -8.59 1.03
CA CYS A 415 7.77 -7.29 1.36
C CYS A 415 7.04 -6.69 0.15
N CYS A 416 5.86 -6.14 0.41
CA CYS A 416 5.12 -5.35 -0.57
C CYS A 416 4.39 -4.22 0.16
N THR A 417 4.44 -3.02 -0.38
CA THR A 417 3.72 -1.85 0.16
C THR A 417 2.40 -1.58 -0.56
N VAL A 418 2.06 -2.39 -1.56
CA VAL A 418 0.75 -2.35 -2.22
C VAL A 418 -0.23 -3.15 -1.38
N ASP A 419 -1.43 -2.60 -1.15
CA ASP A 419 -2.52 -3.27 -0.44
C ASP A 419 -3.17 -4.40 -1.28
N ILE A 420 -2.38 -5.40 -1.67
CA ILE A 420 -2.80 -6.52 -2.53
C ILE A 420 -4.01 -7.24 -1.92
N LEU A 421 -4.01 -7.43 -0.60
CA LEU A 421 -5.12 -8.09 0.10
C LEU A 421 -6.42 -7.30 -0.05
N LYS A 422 -6.36 -5.95 0.06
CA LYS A 422 -7.54 -5.09 -0.14
C LYS A 422 -8.02 -5.15 -1.59
N GLN A 423 -7.09 -5.09 -2.56
CA GLN A 423 -7.41 -5.19 -3.98
C GLN A 423 -8.09 -6.52 -4.33
N ILE A 424 -7.51 -7.65 -3.94
CA ILE A 424 -8.11 -8.97 -4.17
C ILE A 424 -9.46 -9.06 -3.44
N SER A 425 -9.56 -8.56 -2.20
CA SER A 425 -10.81 -8.59 -1.44
C SER A 425 -11.96 -7.84 -2.12
N GLY A 426 -11.67 -6.80 -2.91
CA GLY A 426 -12.67 -6.02 -3.63
C GLY A 426 -13.31 -6.79 -4.79
N GLU A 427 -12.56 -7.67 -5.44
CA GLU A 427 -12.98 -8.36 -6.66
C GLU A 427 -13.18 -9.88 -6.50
N GLU A 428 -12.85 -10.44 -5.34
CA GLU A 428 -13.01 -11.85 -5.05
C GLU A 428 -14.50 -12.24 -4.93
N ILE A 429 -14.86 -13.35 -5.56
CA ILE A 429 -16.10 -14.09 -5.28
C ILE A 429 -15.79 -15.46 -4.71
N SER A 430 -16.63 -15.95 -3.81
CA SER A 430 -16.41 -17.24 -3.16
C SER A 430 -17.70 -17.93 -2.77
N ARG A 431 -17.68 -19.26 -2.84
CA ARG A 431 -18.70 -20.15 -2.31
C ARG A 431 -18.08 -21.09 -1.29
N THR A 432 -18.65 -21.15 -0.09
CA THR A 432 -18.25 -22.11 0.95
C THR A 432 -19.16 -23.34 0.90
N ALA A 433 -18.60 -24.52 1.19
CA ALA A 433 -19.40 -25.74 1.31
C ALA A 433 -20.38 -25.62 2.48
N ALA A 434 -21.58 -26.19 2.34
CA ALA A 434 -22.64 -26.11 3.35
C ALA A 434 -22.24 -26.73 4.71
N ASP A 435 -21.37 -27.73 4.70
CA ASP A 435 -20.97 -28.50 5.91
C ASP A 435 -19.56 -28.14 6.41
N GLY A 436 -18.88 -27.19 5.76
CA GLY A 436 -17.50 -26.83 6.08
C GLY A 436 -17.40 -25.63 7.01
N LYS A 437 -16.46 -25.66 7.97
CA LYS A 437 -16.10 -24.44 8.72
C LYS A 437 -15.58 -23.41 7.70
N PRO A 438 -16.17 -22.20 7.62
CA PRO A 438 -15.73 -21.21 6.65
C PRO A 438 -14.27 -20.85 6.94
N ILE A 439 -13.42 -20.94 5.91
CA ILE A 439 -12.05 -20.45 5.98
C ILE A 439 -12.12 -18.93 6.15
N ASP A 440 -11.38 -18.42 7.14
CA ASP A 440 -11.25 -16.99 7.36
C ASP A 440 -10.86 -16.27 6.06
N ARG A 441 -11.51 -15.13 5.79
CA ARG A 441 -11.36 -14.41 4.53
C ARG A 441 -9.91 -13.98 4.32
N LEU A 442 -9.23 -13.49 5.36
CA LEU A 442 -7.84 -13.04 5.26
C LEU A 442 -6.91 -14.22 4.93
N SER A 443 -7.14 -15.38 5.54
CA SER A 443 -6.41 -16.62 5.27
C SER A 443 -6.57 -17.08 3.81
N ARG A 444 -7.80 -17.00 3.28
CA ARG A 444 -8.10 -17.32 1.88
C ARG A 444 -7.44 -16.33 0.90
N LEU A 445 -7.48 -15.03 1.18
CA LEU A 445 -6.77 -14.02 0.39
C LEU A 445 -5.25 -14.21 0.43
N ALA A 446 -4.69 -14.61 1.58
CA ALA A 446 -3.27 -14.94 1.68
C ALA A 446 -2.90 -16.18 0.85
N ASN A 447 -3.76 -17.21 0.85
CA ASN A 447 -3.58 -18.40 0.02
C ASN A 447 -3.59 -18.07 -1.48
N HIS A 448 -4.43 -17.14 -1.94
CA HIS A 448 -4.38 -16.65 -3.32
C HIS A 448 -3.00 -16.12 -3.70
N ILE A 449 -2.39 -15.30 -2.83
CA ILE A 449 -1.07 -14.73 -3.08
C ILE A 449 0.01 -15.83 -3.18
N LEU A 450 -0.04 -16.81 -2.27
CA LEU A 450 0.91 -17.92 -2.25
C LEU A 450 0.77 -18.83 -3.48
N ASN A 451 -0.47 -19.21 -3.80
CA ASN A 451 -0.78 -20.14 -4.87
C ASN A 451 -0.49 -19.58 -6.27
N GLN A 452 -0.69 -18.27 -6.47
CA GLN A 452 -0.45 -17.61 -7.76
C GLN A 452 1.04 -17.34 -8.04
N GLN A 453 1.93 -17.63 -7.08
CA GLN A 453 3.39 -17.52 -7.18
C GLN A 453 3.87 -16.18 -7.81
N SER A 454 3.06 -15.13 -7.69
CA SER A 454 3.25 -13.86 -8.35
C SER A 454 3.38 -12.78 -7.28
N ARG A 455 4.54 -12.12 -7.28
CA ARG A 455 4.79 -10.93 -6.43
C ARG A 455 3.90 -9.75 -6.81
N LYS A 456 3.23 -9.83 -7.96
CA LYS A 456 2.30 -8.84 -8.51
C LYS A 456 0.99 -9.55 -8.91
N CYS A 457 0.28 -10.14 -7.96
CA CYS A 457 -1.06 -10.70 -8.23
C CYS A 457 -2.01 -9.66 -8.84
N SER A 458 -1.77 -8.37 -8.60
CA SER A 458 -2.48 -7.25 -9.21
C SER A 458 -2.26 -7.07 -10.71
N LEU A 459 -1.23 -7.68 -11.33
CA LEU A 459 -1.04 -7.56 -12.79
C LEU A 459 -2.24 -8.13 -13.57
N GLY A 460 -2.97 -9.07 -12.95
CA GLY A 460 -4.22 -9.60 -13.49
C GLY A 460 -5.44 -8.71 -13.25
N LEU A 461 -5.54 -8.09 -12.06
CA LEU A 461 -6.57 -7.09 -11.75
C LEU A 461 -6.52 -5.88 -12.70
N PHE A 462 -5.33 -5.39 -13.03
CA PHE A 462 -5.15 -4.26 -13.97
C PHE A 462 -5.25 -4.66 -15.46
N ALA A 463 -5.18 -5.95 -15.79
CA ALA A 463 -5.33 -6.42 -17.18
C ALA A 463 -6.79 -6.79 -17.51
N CYS A 464 -7.59 -7.16 -16.50
CA CYS A 464 -9.04 -7.37 -16.67
C CYS A 464 -9.85 -6.07 -16.63
N SER A 465 -9.34 -5.01 -15.99
CA SER A 465 -9.95 -3.69 -16.11
C SER A 465 -9.52 -3.06 -17.43
N ARG A 466 -10.50 -2.91 -18.33
CA ARG A 466 -10.53 -2.03 -19.51
C ARG A 466 -10.20 -2.71 -20.84
N SER A 467 -11.07 -2.40 -21.80
CA SER A 467 -10.92 -2.65 -23.23
C SER A 467 -9.49 -2.34 -23.73
N PRO A 468 -9.06 -2.95 -24.86
CA PRO A 468 -7.70 -2.78 -25.40
C PRO A 468 -7.29 -1.31 -25.62
N SER A 469 -8.27 -0.40 -25.65
CA SER A 469 -8.14 1.02 -25.95
C SER A 469 -7.83 1.92 -24.74
N THR A 470 -7.92 1.43 -23.49
CA THR A 470 -7.88 2.34 -22.33
C THR A 470 -7.17 1.76 -21.12
N LEU A 471 -6.05 1.08 -21.30
CA LEU A 471 -5.18 0.71 -20.19
C LEU A 471 -4.33 1.92 -19.73
N VAL A 472 -4.98 2.86 -19.06
CA VAL A 472 -4.33 3.97 -18.37
C VAL A 472 -3.50 3.39 -17.23
N CYS A 473 -2.20 3.68 -17.28
CA CYS A 473 -1.24 3.41 -16.23
C CYS A 473 -1.78 3.99 -14.91
N SER A 474 -2.18 3.12 -13.97
CA SER A 474 -2.61 3.54 -12.65
C SER A 474 -1.41 4.16 -11.91
N ARG A 475 -1.31 5.49 -11.98
CA ARG A 475 -0.54 6.31 -11.03
C ARG A 475 -1.30 6.30 -9.70
N HIS A 476 -1.27 5.20 -8.96
CA HIS A 476 -1.75 5.15 -7.58
C HIS A 476 -0.65 4.57 -6.68
N THR A 477 0.50 5.25 -6.65
CA THR A 477 1.37 5.26 -5.48
C THR A 477 0.87 6.38 -4.58
N TYR A 478 0.07 6.05 -3.56
CA TYR A 478 -0.12 6.70 -2.23
C TYR A 478 -1.46 6.22 -1.65
N PRO A 479 -1.49 5.41 -0.58
CA PRO A 479 -2.74 4.98 0.05
C PRO A 479 -3.21 6.02 1.08
N THR A 480 -4.38 6.62 0.85
CA THR A 480 -5.19 7.28 1.88
C THR A 480 -6.23 6.29 2.41
N PHE A 481 -6.22 6.06 3.73
CA PHE A 481 -7.16 5.18 4.41
C PHE A 481 -8.42 5.94 4.81
N ARG A 482 -9.59 5.34 4.52
CA ARG A 482 -10.88 5.63 5.16
C ARG A 482 -10.95 4.87 6.49
N HIS A 483 -11.26 5.57 7.57
CA HIS A 483 -11.68 4.97 8.83
C HIS A 483 -13.13 4.50 8.71
N GLN A 484 -13.38 3.20 8.89
CA GLN A 484 -14.71 2.70 9.25
C GLN A 484 -14.64 2.27 10.71
N VAL A 485 -15.15 3.14 11.58
CA VAL A 485 -15.34 2.86 13.00
C VAL A 485 -16.62 2.02 13.13
N LEU A 486 -16.46 0.72 13.33
CA LEU A 486 -17.54 -0.13 13.84
C LEU A 486 -17.57 0.03 15.36
N CYS A 487 -18.37 0.98 15.85
CA CYS A 487 -18.82 0.96 17.23
C CYS A 487 -19.88 -0.15 17.35
N GLN A 488 -19.50 -1.30 17.90
CA GLN A 488 -20.48 -2.19 18.53
C GLN A 488 -20.88 -1.57 19.87
N GLY A 489 -22.09 -1.01 19.91
CA GLY A 489 -22.78 -0.72 21.17
C GLY A 489 -23.34 -2.00 21.78
N ALA A 490 -23.38 -2.01 23.11
CA ALA A 490 -23.91 -3.08 23.96
C ALA A 490 -25.37 -3.43 23.67
#